data_AF-A0A7S2H0S1-F1
#
_entry.id   AF-A0A7S2H0S1-F1
#
_cell.length_a   1.000
_cell.length_b   1.000
_cell.length_c   1.000
_cell.angle_alpha   90.00
_cell.angle_beta   90.00
_cell.angle_gamma   90.00
#
_symmetry.space_group_name_H-M   'P 1'
#
loop_
_entity.id
_entity.type
_entity.pdbx_description
1 polymer ?
#
loop_
_entity_poly.entity_id
_entity_poly.type
_entity_poly.pdbx_seq_one_letter_code
_entity_poly.pdbx_strand_id
1 'polypeptide(L)'
;TDHAEKCGLYRFGMAADRGRGLVVVPRTGETPKAENLERLVFVAQPASGEVASFSSTKLRKALELQDVQQVAAATSESAAQLLLQPTEELAVAFQEDYEKLALAVKK
;
A
#
# COMPACT_ATOMS: atom_id res chain seq x y z
N THR A 1 1.32 12.51 -0.92
CA THR A 1 0.78 13.76 -0.32
C THR A 1 -0.48 14.25 -0.99
N ASP A 2 -0.60 14.07 -2.31
CA ASP A 2 -1.75 14.46 -3.14
C ASP A 2 -3.11 14.04 -2.55
N HIS A 3 -3.20 12.84 -1.98
CA HIS A 3 -4.43 12.36 -1.34
C HIS A 3 -4.84 13.18 -0.10
N ALA A 4 -3.88 13.56 0.76
CA ALA A 4 -4.17 14.36 1.95
C ALA A 4 -4.57 15.80 1.59
N GLU A 5 -4.04 16.33 0.51
CA GLU A 5 -4.46 17.62 -0.04
C GLU A 5 -5.87 17.56 -0.64
N LYS A 6 -6.13 16.59 -1.52
CA LYS A 6 -7.43 16.40 -2.19
C LYS A 6 -8.58 16.18 -1.20
N CYS A 7 -8.31 15.46 -0.12
CA CYS A 7 -9.29 15.20 0.93
C CYS A 7 -9.36 16.34 1.97
N GLY A 8 -8.64 17.45 1.78
CA GLY A 8 -8.64 18.60 2.68
C GLY A 8 -8.06 18.30 4.07
N LEU A 9 -7.33 17.19 4.23
CA LEU A 9 -6.92 16.69 5.54
C LEU A 9 -5.90 17.59 6.25
N TYR A 10 -5.07 18.32 5.50
CA TYR A 10 -4.21 19.35 6.07
C TYR A 10 -4.98 20.51 6.72
N ARG A 11 -6.19 20.78 6.22
CA ARG A 11 -7.05 21.86 6.71
C ARG A 11 -8.02 21.38 7.76
N PHE A 12 -8.56 20.17 7.64
CA PHE A 12 -9.64 19.70 8.49
C PHE A 12 -9.19 18.68 9.54
N GLY A 13 -8.04 18.04 9.36
CA GLY A 13 -7.66 16.87 10.14
C GLY A 13 -8.56 15.67 9.82
N MET A 14 -8.45 14.60 10.62
CA MET A 14 -9.31 13.41 10.51
C MET A 14 -10.55 13.50 11.42
N ALA A 15 -10.34 13.86 12.68
CA ALA A 15 -11.35 14.16 13.70
C ALA A 15 -10.62 14.56 14.99
N ALA A 16 -9.98 15.74 14.98
CA ALA A 16 -9.14 16.18 16.09
C ALA A 16 -9.93 16.32 17.41
N ASP A 17 -11.21 16.69 17.31
CA ASP A 17 -12.20 16.72 18.39
C ASP A 17 -12.45 15.35 19.06
N ARG A 18 -12.13 14.26 18.35
CA ARG A 18 -12.20 12.87 18.84
C ARG A 18 -10.83 12.28 19.17
N GLY A 19 -9.80 13.13 19.27
CA GLY A 19 -8.43 12.72 19.59
C GLY A 19 -7.73 11.90 18.49
N ARG A 20 -8.19 11.96 17.23
CA ARG A 20 -7.58 11.23 16.11
C ARG A 20 -6.67 12.14 15.30
N GLY A 21 -5.37 11.81 15.27
CA GLY A 21 -4.36 12.50 14.48
C GLY A 21 -4.15 11.89 13.09
N LEU A 22 -3.42 12.63 12.25
CA LEU A 22 -3.00 12.24 10.92
C LEU A 22 -1.49 12.42 10.78
N VAL A 23 -0.81 11.40 10.26
CA VAL A 23 0.59 11.51 9.84
C VAL A 23 0.63 11.41 8.32
N VAL A 24 1.09 12.47 7.66
CA VAL A 24 1.31 12.46 6.22
C VAL A 24 2.75 12.07 5.95
N VAL A 25 2.93 10.94 5.25
CA VAL A 25 4.25 10.46 4.82
C VAL A 25 4.42 10.80 3.32
N PRO A 26 5.26 11.77 2.95
CA PRO A 26 5.51 12.07 1.55
C PRO A 26 6.30 10.97 0.86
N ARG A 27 6.07 10.77 -0.44
CA ARG A 27 6.98 10.00 -1.28
C ARG A 27 8.18 10.86 -1.68
N THR A 28 9.27 10.22 -2.06
CA THR A 28 10.45 10.92 -2.60
C THR A 28 10.05 11.82 -3.78
N GLY A 29 10.43 13.10 -3.73
CA GLY A 29 10.10 14.10 -4.76
C GLY A 29 8.75 14.79 -4.58
N GLU A 30 7.88 14.34 -3.66
CA GLU A 30 6.67 15.07 -3.30
C GLU A 30 6.98 16.20 -2.32
N THR A 31 6.36 17.37 -2.52
CA THR A 31 6.42 18.48 -1.57
C THR A 31 5.20 18.43 -0.64
N PRO A 32 5.34 18.08 0.65
CA PRO A 32 4.23 18.14 1.59
C PRO A 32 3.86 19.58 1.93
N LYS A 33 2.62 19.80 2.40
CA LYS A 33 2.22 21.06 3.05
C LYS A 33 2.76 21.11 4.48
N ALA A 34 2.74 22.31 5.06
CA ALA A 34 3.08 22.51 6.47
C ALA A 34 2.16 21.69 7.39
N GLU A 35 2.72 21.30 8.53
CA GLU A 35 2.00 20.64 9.62
C GLU A 35 0.89 21.55 10.19
N ASN A 36 -0.08 20.94 10.87
CA ASN A 36 -1.13 21.65 11.59
C ASN A 36 -1.37 20.98 12.95
N LEU A 37 -0.60 21.41 13.95
CA LEU A 37 -0.59 20.80 15.28
C LEU A 37 -1.93 20.97 16.03
N GLU A 38 -2.63 22.09 15.82
CA GLU A 38 -3.97 22.32 16.39
C GLU A 38 -5.00 21.29 15.91
N ARG A 39 -4.74 20.67 14.75
CA ARG A 39 -5.59 19.63 14.15
C ARG A 39 -4.95 18.25 14.17
N LEU A 40 -3.88 18.08 14.95
CA LEU A 40 -3.13 16.82 15.07
C LEU A 40 -2.63 16.29 13.70
N VAL A 41 -2.23 17.18 12.79
CA VAL A 41 -1.66 16.83 11.49
C VAL A 41 -0.15 17.01 11.53
N PHE A 42 0.57 15.90 11.36
CA PHE A 42 2.03 15.81 11.37
C PHE A 42 2.54 15.36 10.01
N VAL A 43 3.76 15.75 9.65
CA VAL A 43 4.41 15.37 8.40
C VAL A 43 5.70 14.62 8.74
N ALA A 44 5.76 13.36 8.32
CA ALA A 44 6.95 12.54 8.51
C ALA A 44 8.02 12.87 7.48
N GLN A 45 9.24 12.39 7.71
CA GLN A 45 10.26 12.36 6.66
C GLN A 45 9.78 11.54 5.46
N PRO A 46 10.18 11.89 4.23
CA PRO A 46 9.79 11.14 3.05
C PRO A 46 10.20 9.67 3.15
N ALA A 47 9.33 8.79 2.67
CA ALA A 47 9.74 7.43 2.39
C ALA A 47 10.83 7.47 1.29
N SER A 48 12.04 7.04 1.66
CA SER A 48 13.20 6.97 0.78
C SER A 48 13.47 5.54 0.31
N GLY A 49 14.22 5.40 -0.79
CA GLY A 49 14.65 4.10 -1.32
C GLY A 49 13.58 3.38 -2.14
N GLU A 50 13.76 2.08 -2.34
CA GLU A 50 12.89 1.25 -3.20
C GLU A 50 11.43 1.23 -2.75
N VAL A 51 11.20 1.36 -1.43
CA VAL A 51 9.86 1.41 -0.82
C VAL A 51 9.01 2.57 -1.34
N ALA A 52 9.64 3.69 -1.71
CA ALA A 52 8.94 4.84 -2.29
C ALA A 52 8.35 4.54 -3.68
N SER A 53 8.87 3.53 -4.36
CA SER A 53 8.48 3.14 -5.72
C SER A 53 7.36 2.10 -5.76
N PHE A 54 7.03 1.49 -4.62
CA PHE A 54 5.97 0.51 -4.50
C PHE A 54 4.60 1.16 -4.67
N SER A 55 3.80 0.57 -5.56
CA SER A 55 2.41 0.96 -5.76
C SER A 55 1.59 -0.27 -6.08
N SER A 56 0.34 -0.29 -5.62
CA SER A 56 -0.58 -1.39 -5.89
C SER A 56 -0.84 -1.58 -7.40
N THR A 57 -0.69 -0.53 -8.21
CA THR A 57 -0.79 -0.63 -9.67
C THR A 57 0.36 -1.44 -10.26
N LYS A 58 1.61 -1.19 -9.82
CA LYS A 58 2.76 -2.00 -10.26
C LYS A 58 2.66 -3.44 -9.76
N LEU A 59 2.25 -3.63 -8.51
CA LEU A 59 2.05 -4.95 -7.93
C LEU A 59 1.01 -5.76 -8.69
N ARG A 60 -0.16 -5.19 -9.02
CA ARG A 60 -1.18 -5.86 -9.84
C ARG A 60 -0.65 -6.26 -11.21
N LYS A 61 0.10 -5.39 -11.88
CA LYS A 61 0.74 -5.71 -13.16
C LYS A 61 1.76 -6.86 -13.02
N ALA A 62 2.54 -6.89 -11.94
CA ALA A 62 3.48 -7.98 -11.67
C ALA A 62 2.74 -9.32 -11.42
N LEU A 63 1.60 -9.28 -10.70
CA LEU A 63 0.75 -10.45 -10.50
C LEU A 63 0.17 -10.97 -11.83
N GLU A 64 -0.34 -10.09 -12.69
CA GLU A 64 -0.85 -10.44 -14.03
C GLU A 64 0.24 -11.10 -14.90
N LEU A 65 1.48 -10.63 -14.79
CA LEU A 65 2.63 -11.17 -15.53
C LEU A 65 3.26 -12.42 -14.87
N GLN A 66 2.75 -12.85 -13.71
CA GLN A 66 3.35 -13.89 -12.86
C GLN A 66 4.84 -13.64 -12.55
N ASP A 67 5.24 -12.38 -12.39
CA ASP A 67 6.62 -11.99 -12.08
C ASP A 67 6.89 -12.12 -10.58
N VAL A 68 7.37 -13.30 -10.16
CA VAL A 68 7.65 -13.63 -8.76
C VAL A 68 8.64 -12.67 -8.13
N GLN A 69 9.67 -12.25 -8.87
CA GLN A 69 10.71 -11.38 -8.32
C GLN A 69 10.16 -10.00 -7.99
N GLN A 70 9.36 -9.41 -8.89
CA GLN A 70 8.74 -8.11 -8.63
C GLN A 70 7.66 -8.16 -7.55
N VAL A 71 6.87 -9.24 -7.48
CA VAL A 71 5.90 -9.42 -6.39
C VAL A 71 6.62 -9.55 -5.05
N ALA A 72 7.71 -10.32 -5.00
CA ALA A 72 8.50 -10.49 -3.78
C ALA A 72 9.15 -9.17 -3.34
N ALA A 73 9.72 -8.41 -4.28
CA ALA A 73 10.32 -7.11 -4.00
C ALA A 73 9.30 -6.11 -3.41
N ALA A 74 8.05 -6.11 -3.90
CA ALA A 74 7.00 -5.20 -3.43
C ALA A 74 6.27 -5.68 -2.16
N THR A 75 6.47 -6.93 -1.74
CA THR A 75 5.80 -7.54 -0.58
C THR A 75 6.83 -8.27 0.30
N SER A 76 6.87 -9.59 0.23
CA SER A 76 7.88 -10.48 0.77
C SER A 76 7.95 -11.74 -0.09
N GLU A 77 9.03 -12.52 0.03
CA GLU A 77 9.12 -13.82 -0.67
C GLU A 77 7.97 -14.76 -0.29
N SER A 78 7.61 -14.81 0.98
CA SER A 78 6.49 -15.63 1.48
C SER A 78 5.15 -15.19 0.92
N ALA A 79 4.91 -13.88 0.80
CA ALA A 79 3.70 -13.35 0.19
C ALA A 79 3.66 -13.63 -1.32
N ALA A 80 4.79 -13.51 -2.01
CA ALA A 80 4.88 -13.84 -3.43
C ALA A 80 4.62 -15.33 -3.69
N GLN A 81 5.17 -16.22 -2.86
CA GLN A 81 4.88 -17.66 -2.94
C GLN A 81 3.41 -17.94 -2.68
N LEU A 82 2.80 -17.37 -1.64
CA LEU A 82 1.38 -17.53 -1.37
C LEU A 82 0.52 -17.07 -2.56
N LEU A 83 0.85 -15.94 -3.17
CA LEU A 83 0.05 -15.35 -4.24
C LEU A 83 0.23 -16.02 -5.61
N LEU A 84 1.43 -16.52 -5.92
CA LEU A 84 1.76 -17.03 -7.26
C LEU A 84 2.02 -18.54 -7.30
N GLN A 85 2.34 -19.16 -6.17
CA GLN A 85 2.69 -20.57 -6.03
C GLN A 85 2.11 -21.17 -4.72
N PRO A 86 0.79 -21.03 -4.46
CA PRO A 86 0.20 -21.61 -3.27
C PRO A 86 0.33 -23.13 -3.29
N THR A 87 0.46 -23.75 -2.12
CA THR A 87 0.30 -25.21 -2.00
C THR A 87 -1.16 -25.58 -2.27
N GLU A 88 -1.43 -26.86 -2.55
CA GLU A 88 -2.80 -27.33 -2.76
C GLU A 88 -3.71 -27.04 -1.56
N GLU A 89 -3.21 -27.18 -0.33
CA GLU A 89 -4.02 -26.87 0.86
C GLU A 89 -4.38 -25.38 0.92
N LEU A 90 -3.44 -24.50 0.59
CA LEU A 90 -3.65 -23.05 0.59
C LEU A 90 -4.56 -22.60 -0.55
N ALA A 91 -4.41 -23.20 -1.72
CA ALA A 91 -5.28 -23.01 -2.88
C ALA A 91 -6.74 -23.31 -2.55
N VAL A 92 -6.99 -24.43 -1.85
CA VAL A 92 -8.33 -24.82 -1.40
C VAL A 92 -8.82 -23.92 -0.27
N ALA A 93 -7.99 -23.64 0.73
CA ALA A 93 -8.37 -22.85 1.90
C ALA A 93 -8.74 -21.40 1.56
N PHE A 94 -8.09 -20.81 0.54
CA PHE A 94 -8.26 -19.39 0.16
C PHE A 94 -8.83 -19.22 -1.26
N GLN A 95 -9.57 -20.21 -1.78
CA GLN A 95 -10.09 -20.20 -3.15
C GLN A 95 -10.84 -18.89 -3.48
N GLU A 96 -11.76 -18.46 -2.61
CA GLU A 96 -12.53 -17.23 -2.82
C GLU A 96 -11.65 -15.97 -2.91
N ASP A 97 -10.54 -15.93 -2.17
CA ASP A 97 -9.63 -14.79 -2.16
C ASP A 97 -8.81 -14.74 -3.46
N TYR A 98 -8.36 -15.88 -3.96
CA TYR A 98 -7.71 -15.94 -5.27
C TYR A 98 -8.66 -15.53 -6.40
N GLU A 99 -9.94 -15.91 -6.32
CA GLU A 99 -10.96 -15.47 -7.28
C GLU A 99 -11.16 -13.95 -7.23
N LYS A 100 -11.28 -13.37 -6.02
CA LYS A 100 -11.39 -11.90 -5.84
C LYS A 100 -10.16 -11.15 -6.35
N LEU A 101 -8.99 -11.74 -6.21
CA LEU A 101 -7.73 -11.18 -6.68
C LEU A 101 -7.47 -11.47 -8.18
N ALA A 102 -8.38 -12.20 -8.84
CA ALA A 102 -8.24 -12.67 -10.22
C ALA A 102 -6.93 -13.44 -10.47
N LEU A 103 -6.44 -14.16 -9.45
CA LEU A 103 -5.25 -14.99 -9.52
C LEU A 103 -5.65 -16.38 -9.97
N ALA A 104 -5.17 -16.82 -11.13
CA ALA A 104 -5.36 -18.18 -11.59
C ALA A 104 -4.52 -19.12 -10.74
N VAL A 105 -5.15 -19.78 -9.76
CA VAL A 105 -4.57 -20.93 -9.08
C VAL A 105 -4.45 -22.04 -10.12
N LYS A 106 -3.23 -22.34 -10.56
CA LYS A 106 -3.00 -23.49 -11.44
C LYS A 106 -3.32 -24.75 -10.62
N LYS A 107 -4.33 -25.49 -11.08
CA LYS A 107 -4.63 -26.84 -10.62
C LYS A 107 -3.56 -27.82 -11.09
#